data_AF-A0A0F4G5W0-F1
#
_entry.id   AF-A0A0F4G5W0-F1
#
_cell.length_a   1.000
_cell.length_b   1.000
_cell.length_c   1.000
_cell.angle_alpha   90.00
_cell.angle_beta   90.00
_cell.angle_gamma   90.00
#
_symmetry.space_group_name_H-M   'P 1'
#
loop_
_entity.id
_entity.type
_entity.pdbx_description
1 polymer ?
#
loop_
_entity_poly.entity_id
_entity_poly.type
_entity_poly.pdbx_seq_one_letter_code
_entity_poly.pdbx_strand_id
1 'polypeptide(L)'
;MIRGLRLRRRSRWSSVLLLLPLLYFLHFHLRPAVYHSFFSVRGPRYGASANELFPPPGSRYEDISTDLVIASVAANDVSWTAKLKNNIPNLNIIRYVSDSTTTQYRPPVPKGREALMYFTYIYDNYDKLPDISIFVHAEEDPWHVDPALRQSMTFALTQLNLKQVQKRGYFNLRISWEKGCPNYINTTKTFDESPPNTEEPYMVTAFRANFGEDIEVPEILAGPCCSQFAVTRKAIQSRPREQYKHHMKWLMDSDWPDQLTGRTWEHMWPWLFKQEAIDCEVPWRSYCQMYGVCFPGTPGLVGYNEMWEERESIHRSLTFWRELWDPKRVQSLRDWNVRLTGVLDRQLQWVILKGREPEWKRASMPHVG
;
A
#
# COMPACT_ATOMS: atom_id res chain seq x y z
N MET A 1 -33.75 -12.82 -78.66
CA MET A 1 -32.35 -12.34 -78.57
C MET A 1 -32.39 -10.82 -78.41
N ILE A 2 -31.69 -10.11 -77.52
CA ILE A 2 -30.79 -10.36 -76.39
C ILE A 2 -30.99 -9.12 -75.49
N ARG A 3 -31.23 -9.31 -74.19
CA ARG A 3 -31.29 -8.25 -73.18
C ARG A 3 -29.89 -7.64 -73.03
N GLY A 4 -29.72 -6.36 -73.31
CA GLY A 4 -28.48 -5.64 -73.06
C GLY A 4 -28.27 -5.42 -71.56
N LEU A 5 -27.40 -6.22 -70.93
CA LEU A 5 -26.86 -5.94 -69.60
C LEU A 5 -25.98 -4.68 -69.67
N ARG A 6 -26.45 -3.56 -69.13
CA ARG A 6 -25.57 -2.44 -68.76
C ARG A 6 -24.76 -2.85 -67.53
N LEU A 7 -23.57 -3.40 -67.77
CA LEU A 7 -22.54 -3.54 -66.74
C LEU A 7 -22.08 -2.13 -66.33
N ARG A 8 -22.59 -1.68 -65.18
CA ARG A 8 -22.22 -0.43 -64.52
C ARG A 8 -20.73 -0.54 -64.18
N ARG A 9 -19.87 0.15 -64.94
CA ARG A 9 -18.42 0.28 -64.71
C ARG A 9 -18.22 0.96 -63.34
N ARG A 10 -18.24 0.18 -62.25
CA ARG A 10 -17.95 0.67 -60.90
C ARG A 10 -16.54 1.24 -60.93
N SER A 11 -16.45 2.56 -60.78
CA SER A 11 -15.21 3.31 -60.91
C SER A 11 -14.14 2.75 -59.95
N ARG A 12 -12.98 2.36 -60.50
CA ARG A 12 -11.77 1.95 -59.74
C ARG A 12 -11.35 3.00 -58.69
N TRP A 13 -11.73 4.26 -58.89
CA TRP A 13 -11.45 5.37 -57.97
C TRP A 13 -12.23 5.26 -56.65
N SER A 14 -13.41 4.64 -56.66
CA SER A 14 -14.24 4.46 -55.45
C SER A 14 -13.55 3.59 -54.40
N SER A 15 -12.79 2.57 -54.83
CA SER A 15 -12.02 1.71 -53.93
C SER A 15 -10.79 2.42 -53.38
N VAL A 16 -10.12 3.27 -54.17
CA VAL A 16 -8.95 4.05 -53.74
C VAL A 16 -9.34 5.12 -52.70
N LEU A 17 -10.51 5.75 -52.87
CA LEU A 17 -11.04 6.76 -51.93
C LEU A 17 -11.35 6.20 -50.53
N LEU A 18 -11.62 4.90 -50.40
CA LEU A 18 -11.85 4.25 -49.10
C LEU A 18 -10.57 3.62 -48.51
N LEU A 19 -9.62 3.23 -49.37
CA LEU A 19 -8.36 2.62 -48.92
C LEU A 19 -7.43 3.63 -48.26
N LEU A 20 -7.34 4.88 -48.73
CA LEU A 20 -6.44 5.88 -48.13
C LEU A 20 -6.84 6.27 -46.69
N PRO A 21 -8.12 6.60 -46.38
CA PRO A 21 -8.55 6.85 -45.01
C PRO A 21 -8.43 5.62 -44.11
N LEU A 22 -8.69 4.42 -44.66
CA LEU A 22 -8.52 3.16 -43.91
C LEU A 22 -7.04 2.93 -43.56
N LEU A 23 -6.12 3.06 -44.52
CA LEU A 23 -4.69 2.91 -44.28
C LEU A 23 -4.17 3.98 -43.30
N TYR A 24 -4.66 5.22 -43.41
CA TYR A 24 -4.36 6.28 -42.45
C TYR A 24 -4.83 5.89 -41.04
N PHE A 25 -6.09 5.47 -40.91
CA PHE A 25 -6.63 5.04 -39.61
C PHE A 25 -5.86 3.85 -39.05
N LEU A 26 -5.57 2.84 -39.87
CA LEU A 26 -4.80 1.67 -39.44
C LEU A 26 -3.39 2.07 -38.97
N HIS A 27 -2.72 2.97 -39.66
CA HIS A 27 -1.34 3.33 -39.38
C HIS A 27 -1.20 4.34 -38.23
N PHE A 28 -2.05 5.36 -38.17
CA PHE A 28 -1.92 6.48 -37.23
C PHE A 28 -2.83 6.37 -36.00
N HIS A 29 -3.84 5.52 -36.01
CA HIS A 29 -4.77 5.35 -34.89
C HIS A 29 -4.74 3.93 -34.32
N LEU A 30 -5.06 2.92 -35.14
CA LEU A 30 -5.18 1.54 -34.65
C LEU A 30 -3.83 0.94 -34.25
N ARG A 31 -2.81 1.09 -35.10
CA ARG A 31 -1.47 0.54 -34.82
C ARG A 31 -0.88 1.10 -33.51
N PRO A 32 -0.87 2.43 -33.24
CA PRO A 32 -0.44 2.95 -31.95
C PRO A 32 -1.27 2.44 -30.77
N ALA A 33 -2.60 2.40 -30.90
CA ALA A 33 -3.50 1.89 -29.85
C ALA A 33 -3.22 0.43 -29.48
N VAL A 34 -3.05 -0.44 -30.48
CA VAL A 34 -2.68 -1.84 -30.29
C VAL A 34 -1.26 -1.94 -29.73
N TYR A 35 -0.29 -1.24 -30.32
CA TYR A 35 1.10 -1.29 -29.89
C TYR A 35 1.24 -0.88 -28.41
N HIS A 36 0.66 0.25 -28.01
CA HIS A 36 0.78 0.72 -26.64
C HIS A 36 -0.05 -0.09 -25.64
N SER A 37 -1.18 -0.68 -26.04
CA SER A 37 -2.00 -1.47 -25.10
C SER A 37 -1.42 -2.86 -24.83
N PHE A 38 -0.73 -3.46 -25.80
CA PHE A 38 -0.21 -4.82 -25.69
C PHE A 38 1.31 -4.89 -25.50
N PHE A 39 2.07 -3.91 -26.01
CA PHE A 39 3.53 -3.94 -26.02
C PHE A 39 4.18 -2.82 -25.21
N SER A 40 3.43 -1.80 -24.75
CA SER A 40 3.95 -0.95 -23.67
C SER A 40 3.91 -1.74 -22.37
N VAL A 41 5.01 -2.46 -22.12
CA VAL A 41 5.40 -2.86 -20.78
C VAL A 41 5.23 -1.64 -19.90
N ARG A 42 4.47 -1.77 -18.80
CA ARG A 42 4.34 -0.76 -17.74
C ARG A 42 5.63 0.05 -17.67
N GLY A 43 5.51 1.37 -17.84
CA GLY A 43 6.64 2.32 -17.85
C GLY A 43 7.62 2.01 -16.71
N PRO A 44 8.89 2.40 -16.86
CA PRO A 44 10.04 1.79 -16.19
C PRO A 44 9.69 1.36 -14.78
N ARG A 45 9.51 0.04 -14.59
CA ARG A 45 9.57 -0.53 -13.24
C ARG A 45 10.89 -0.05 -12.68
N TYR A 46 10.84 0.64 -11.55
CA TYR A 46 12.01 1.14 -10.83
C TYR A 46 12.88 -0.04 -10.38
N GLY A 47 13.62 -0.63 -11.31
CA GLY A 47 14.06 -2.02 -11.20
C GLY A 47 15.56 -2.21 -11.04
N ALA A 48 16.38 -1.16 -11.11
CA ALA A 48 17.82 -1.29 -10.93
C ALA A 48 18.46 -0.07 -10.25
N SER A 49 18.12 1.14 -10.69
CA SER A 49 18.74 2.38 -10.21
C SER A 49 18.40 2.74 -8.75
N ALA A 50 17.27 2.26 -8.21
CA ALA A 50 16.87 2.57 -6.84
C ALA A 50 17.82 1.97 -5.78
N ASN A 51 18.28 0.73 -5.96
CA ASN A 51 19.17 0.10 -4.97
C ASN A 51 20.61 0.67 -5.01
N GLU A 52 21.06 1.18 -6.17
CA GLU A 52 22.36 1.85 -6.29
C GLU A 52 22.34 3.29 -5.74
N LEU A 53 21.23 4.02 -5.89
CA LEU A 53 21.09 5.38 -5.33
C LEU A 53 20.76 5.39 -3.83
N PHE A 54 20.09 4.35 -3.34
CA PHE A 54 19.55 4.30 -1.99
C PHE A 54 20.08 3.03 -1.31
N PRO A 55 21.35 3.04 -0.86
CA PRO A 55 21.82 1.95 -0.03
C PRO A 55 20.83 1.81 1.14
N PRO A 56 20.45 0.58 1.49
CA PRO A 56 19.73 0.36 2.74
C PRO A 56 20.49 1.06 3.86
N PRO A 57 19.84 1.39 4.99
CA PRO A 57 20.52 1.68 6.23
C PRO A 57 21.30 0.41 6.71
N GLY A 58 22.26 -0.06 5.91
CA GLY A 58 23.09 -1.23 6.13
C GLY A 58 24.04 -1.05 7.30
N SER A 59 24.36 -2.18 7.93
CA SER A 59 25.09 -2.43 9.19
C SER A 59 24.52 -1.87 10.48
N ARG A 60 23.54 -0.95 10.46
CA ARG A 60 23.02 -0.33 11.69
C ARG A 60 22.07 -1.18 12.54
N TYR A 61 21.64 -2.33 12.03
CA TYR A 61 20.60 -3.18 12.62
C TYR A 61 21.01 -4.66 12.67
N GLU A 62 22.30 -4.99 12.60
CA GLU A 62 22.79 -6.38 12.71
C GLU A 62 22.42 -7.05 14.06
N ASP A 63 22.05 -6.25 15.04
CA ASP A 63 21.59 -6.66 16.37
C ASP A 63 20.07 -6.85 16.48
N ILE A 64 19.29 -6.49 15.45
CA ILE A 64 17.82 -6.55 15.47
C ILE A 64 17.34 -7.75 14.65
N SER A 65 16.77 -8.74 15.32
CA SER A 65 16.05 -9.84 14.66
C SER A 65 14.69 -9.35 14.14
N THR A 66 14.33 -9.74 12.91
CA THR A 66 13.11 -9.28 12.26
C THR A 66 12.37 -10.43 11.58
N ASP A 67 11.06 -10.55 11.81
CA ASP A 67 10.20 -11.40 10.97
C ASP A 67 9.30 -10.52 10.10
N LEU A 68 9.23 -10.82 8.81
CA LEU A 68 8.22 -10.31 7.88
C LEU A 68 7.13 -11.37 7.71
N VAL A 69 5.96 -11.07 8.28
CA VAL A 69 4.77 -11.92 8.25
C VAL A 69 3.83 -11.43 7.15
N ILE A 70 3.57 -12.29 6.17
CA ILE A 70 2.81 -11.96 4.96
C ILE A 70 1.47 -12.68 5.01
N ALA A 71 0.38 -11.91 5.03
CA ALA A 71 -0.97 -12.42 4.81
C ALA A 71 -1.22 -12.58 3.30
N SER A 72 -1.61 -13.78 2.85
CA SER A 72 -1.79 -14.06 1.43
C SER A 72 -2.86 -15.13 1.14
N VAL A 73 -3.22 -15.24 -0.13
CA VAL A 73 -3.80 -16.44 -0.76
C VAL A 73 -2.74 -17.13 -1.63
N ALA A 74 -2.98 -18.38 -2.02
CA ALA A 74 -2.06 -19.18 -2.82
C ALA A 74 -1.70 -18.49 -4.15
N ALA A 75 -2.67 -17.82 -4.77
CA ALA A 75 -2.51 -17.12 -6.04
C ALA A 75 -1.63 -15.86 -5.98
N ASN A 76 -1.36 -15.29 -4.80
CA ASN A 76 -0.52 -14.09 -4.71
C ASN A 76 0.95 -14.39 -5.03
N ASP A 77 1.59 -13.48 -5.77
CA ASP A 77 3.03 -13.46 -5.99
C ASP A 77 3.75 -12.68 -4.87
N VAL A 78 4.61 -13.39 -4.13
CA VAL A 78 5.43 -12.82 -3.05
C VAL A 78 6.94 -12.88 -3.37
N SER A 79 7.30 -13.18 -4.63
CA SER A 79 8.70 -13.33 -5.06
C SER A 79 9.55 -12.07 -4.82
N TRP A 80 8.91 -10.89 -4.81
CA TRP A 80 9.53 -9.61 -4.51
C TRP A 80 10.25 -9.56 -3.16
N THR A 81 9.77 -10.31 -2.17
CA THR A 81 10.32 -10.36 -0.81
C THR A 81 11.74 -10.91 -0.76
N ALA A 82 12.15 -11.69 -1.75
CA ALA A 82 13.53 -12.16 -1.87
C ALA A 82 14.54 -11.01 -1.96
N LYS A 83 14.14 -9.86 -2.54
CA LYS A 83 14.97 -8.66 -2.65
C LYS A 83 15.32 -8.05 -1.27
N LEU A 84 14.50 -8.30 -0.25
CA LEU A 84 14.65 -7.71 1.08
C LEU A 84 15.78 -8.35 1.90
N LYS A 85 16.09 -9.63 1.66
CA LYS A 85 17.09 -10.38 2.44
C LYS A 85 18.49 -9.76 2.41
N ASN A 86 18.82 -9.07 1.32
CA ASN A 86 20.11 -8.38 1.16
C ASN A 86 20.13 -7.01 1.85
N ASN A 87 18.97 -6.46 2.19
CA ASN A 87 18.80 -5.08 2.66
C ASN A 87 18.39 -4.98 4.13
N ILE A 88 17.73 -6.01 4.67
CA ILE A 88 17.27 -6.08 6.05
C ILE A 88 18.02 -7.23 6.74
N PRO A 89 18.96 -6.93 7.66
CA PRO A 89 19.71 -7.95 8.37
C PRO A 89 18.79 -8.79 9.28
N ASN A 90 19.15 -10.07 9.48
CA ASN A 90 18.40 -11.02 10.33
C ASN A 90 16.90 -11.12 10.00
N LEU A 91 16.55 -10.98 8.72
CA LEU A 91 15.17 -11.05 8.25
C LEU A 91 14.75 -12.51 8.00
N ASN A 92 13.74 -12.97 8.73
CA ASN A 92 12.96 -14.16 8.40
C ASN A 92 11.70 -13.75 7.65
N ILE A 93 11.31 -14.53 6.64
CA ILE A 93 10.09 -14.29 5.86
C ILE A 93 9.14 -15.44 6.10
N ILE A 94 7.93 -15.12 6.60
CA ILE A 94 6.91 -16.08 7.00
C ILE A 94 5.63 -15.76 6.24
N ARG A 95 5.25 -16.64 5.32
CA ARG A 95 4.04 -16.47 4.50
C ARG A 95 2.89 -17.31 5.08
N TYR A 96 1.86 -16.65 5.56
CA TYR A 96 0.58 -17.29 5.86
C TYR A 96 -0.29 -17.33 4.61
N VAL A 97 -0.88 -18.49 4.34
CA VAL A 97 -1.75 -18.73 3.18
C VAL A 97 -3.13 -19.13 3.66
N SER A 98 -4.12 -18.24 3.47
CA SER A 98 -5.47 -18.41 4.01
C SER A 98 -6.25 -19.58 3.39
N ASP A 99 -6.06 -19.83 2.10
CA ASP A 99 -6.74 -20.87 1.31
C ASP A 99 -5.92 -22.16 1.16
N SER A 100 -4.86 -22.34 1.97
CA SER A 100 -4.05 -23.57 1.94
C SER A 100 -4.45 -24.56 3.03
N THR A 101 -4.52 -25.83 2.65
CA THR A 101 -4.70 -26.98 3.57
C THR A 101 -3.41 -27.71 3.90
N THR A 102 -2.31 -27.38 3.22
CA THR A 102 -1.06 -28.15 3.26
C THR A 102 0.16 -27.37 3.74
N THR A 103 0.11 -26.03 3.74
CA THR A 103 1.22 -25.21 4.23
C THR A 103 1.32 -25.27 5.75
N GLN A 104 2.56 -25.20 6.25
CA GLN A 104 2.83 -25.09 7.69
C GLN A 104 2.19 -23.83 8.28
N TYR A 105 2.35 -22.68 7.60
CA TYR A 105 1.82 -21.39 8.04
C TYR A 105 0.47 -21.14 7.37
N ARG A 106 -0.59 -21.28 8.16
CA ARG A 106 -1.99 -21.08 7.75
C ARG A 106 -2.83 -20.72 8.98
N PRO A 107 -3.91 -19.97 8.83
CA PRO A 107 -4.84 -19.76 9.94
C PRO A 107 -5.60 -21.07 10.24
N PRO A 108 -6.22 -21.19 11.43
CA PRO A 108 -7.07 -22.35 11.77
C PRO A 108 -8.25 -22.52 10.81
N VAL A 109 -8.81 -21.40 10.32
CA VAL A 109 -9.91 -21.33 9.34
C VAL A 109 -9.70 -20.12 8.41
N PRO A 110 -10.22 -20.12 7.17
CA PRO A 110 -10.11 -19.00 6.25
C PRO A 110 -11.13 -17.89 6.60
N LYS A 111 -10.96 -17.24 7.75
CA LYS A 111 -11.83 -16.18 8.27
C LYS A 111 -11.02 -15.06 8.92
N GLY A 112 -11.60 -13.87 9.10
CA GLY A 112 -10.99 -12.69 9.71
C GLY A 112 -9.89 -12.06 8.86
N ARG A 113 -9.83 -12.36 7.55
CA ARG A 113 -8.82 -11.87 6.59
C ARG A 113 -7.38 -11.94 7.15
N GLU A 114 -6.60 -10.86 7.03
CA GLU A 114 -5.23 -10.78 7.53
C GLU A 114 -5.13 -10.86 9.06
N ALA A 115 -6.16 -10.37 9.78
CA ALA A 115 -6.12 -10.30 11.23
C ALA A 115 -5.97 -11.68 11.87
N LEU A 116 -6.72 -12.70 11.42
CA LEU A 116 -6.58 -14.05 11.98
C LEU A 116 -5.21 -14.65 11.69
N MET A 117 -4.63 -14.42 10.51
CA MET A 117 -3.28 -14.88 10.18
C MET A 117 -2.23 -14.21 11.08
N TYR A 118 -2.33 -12.91 11.29
CA TYR A 118 -1.42 -12.17 12.17
C TYR A 118 -1.52 -12.64 13.62
N PHE A 119 -2.73 -12.83 14.13
CA PHE A 119 -2.92 -13.36 15.48
C PHE A 119 -2.43 -14.80 15.63
N THR A 120 -2.62 -15.64 14.61
CA THR A 120 -2.08 -17.01 14.61
C THR A 120 -0.56 -16.97 14.74
N TYR A 121 0.12 -16.13 13.95
CA TYR A 121 1.57 -15.93 14.08
C TYR A 121 1.97 -15.47 15.48
N ILE A 122 1.30 -14.45 16.01
CA ILE A 122 1.62 -13.90 17.33
C ILE A 122 1.46 -14.97 18.41
N TYR A 123 0.34 -15.70 18.39
CA TYR A 123 0.03 -16.73 19.38
C TYR A 123 1.05 -17.88 19.32
N ASP A 124 1.32 -18.42 18.13
CA ASP A 124 2.20 -19.58 17.94
C ASP A 124 3.67 -19.25 18.25
N ASN A 125 4.09 -18.00 18.03
CA ASN A 125 5.49 -17.57 18.19
C ASN A 125 5.72 -16.72 19.43
N TYR A 126 4.73 -16.55 20.32
CA TYR A 126 4.75 -15.55 21.39
C TYR A 126 6.01 -15.57 22.28
N ASP A 127 6.59 -16.75 22.59
CA ASP A 127 7.84 -16.86 23.39
C ASP A 127 9.12 -16.72 22.55
N LYS A 128 8.99 -16.79 21.22
CA LYS A 128 10.08 -16.83 20.24
C LYS A 128 10.05 -15.65 19.28
N LEU A 129 9.25 -14.62 19.57
CA LEU A 129 9.09 -13.45 18.71
C LEU A 129 10.47 -12.80 18.43
N PRO A 130 10.69 -12.27 17.22
CA PRO A 130 11.85 -11.43 16.90
C PRO A 130 11.77 -10.09 17.65
N ASP A 131 12.80 -9.27 17.58
CA ASP A 131 12.77 -7.94 18.21
C ASP A 131 11.67 -7.07 17.58
N ILE A 132 11.46 -7.25 16.27
CA ILE A 132 10.41 -6.59 15.49
C ILE A 132 9.71 -7.63 14.59
N SER A 133 8.38 -7.68 14.67
CA SER A 133 7.53 -8.36 13.70
C SER A 133 6.91 -7.31 12.78
N ILE A 134 7.01 -7.52 11.47
CA ILE A 134 6.43 -6.65 10.43
C ILE A 134 5.32 -7.44 9.72
N PHE A 135 4.13 -6.88 9.69
CA PHE A 135 2.94 -7.50 9.11
C PHE A 135 2.53 -6.76 7.84
N VAL A 136 2.37 -7.48 6.72
CA VAL A 136 2.04 -6.92 5.41
C VAL A 136 1.10 -7.82 4.62
N HIS A 137 0.42 -7.23 3.62
CA HIS A 137 -0.27 -7.98 2.58
C HIS A 137 0.72 -8.48 1.53
N ALA A 138 0.25 -9.32 0.60
CA ALA A 138 1.12 -10.00 -0.35
C ALA A 138 1.63 -9.11 -1.50
N GLU A 139 0.92 -8.03 -1.83
CA GLU A 139 1.22 -7.19 -2.99
C GLU A 139 2.51 -6.35 -2.81
N GLU A 140 3.37 -6.29 -3.84
CA GLU A 140 4.58 -5.43 -3.84
C GLU A 140 4.22 -3.94 -3.95
N ASP A 141 3.27 -3.59 -4.82
CA ASP A 141 2.92 -2.19 -5.15
C ASP A 141 1.43 -1.89 -4.85
N PRO A 142 0.96 -2.07 -3.59
CA PRO A 142 -0.43 -1.84 -3.26
C PRO A 142 -0.79 -0.34 -3.30
N TRP A 143 -2.06 -0.03 -3.55
CA TRP A 143 -2.57 1.34 -3.57
C TRP A 143 -2.40 2.08 -2.22
N HIS A 144 -2.32 1.32 -1.12
CA HIS A 144 -2.21 1.83 0.25
C HIS A 144 -0.75 2.00 0.73
N VAL A 145 0.23 2.02 -0.18
CA VAL A 145 1.59 2.52 0.09
C VAL A 145 1.74 3.91 -0.48
N ASP A 146 2.27 4.81 0.34
CA ASP A 146 2.25 6.23 0.01
C ASP A 146 3.15 6.61 -1.19
N PRO A 147 2.79 7.69 -1.92
CA PRO A 147 3.61 8.26 -2.99
C PRO A 147 5.07 8.51 -2.61
N ALA A 148 5.30 9.07 -1.42
CA ALA A 148 6.63 9.36 -0.89
C ALA A 148 7.48 8.08 -0.65
N LEU A 149 6.84 6.91 -0.63
CA LEU A 149 7.46 5.59 -0.57
C LEU A 149 7.37 4.87 -1.92
N ARG A 150 7.18 5.63 -3.00
CA ARG A 150 7.08 5.17 -4.39
C ARG A 150 5.94 4.18 -4.65
N GLN A 151 4.96 4.10 -3.77
CA GLN A 151 3.92 3.06 -3.82
C GLN A 151 4.52 1.65 -3.95
N SER A 152 5.65 1.40 -3.26
CA SER A 152 6.38 0.14 -3.30
C SER A 152 6.73 -0.35 -1.90
N MET A 153 6.20 -1.51 -1.52
CA MET A 153 6.52 -2.17 -0.25
C MET A 153 8.00 -2.52 -0.15
N THR A 154 8.62 -2.95 -1.25
CA THR A 154 10.07 -3.21 -1.30
C THR A 154 10.86 -1.97 -0.88
N PHE A 155 10.50 -0.81 -1.44
CA PHE A 155 11.17 0.46 -1.10
C PHE A 155 10.89 0.86 0.35
N ALA A 156 9.63 0.82 0.77
CA ALA A 156 9.22 1.17 2.14
C ALA A 156 9.97 0.34 3.19
N LEU A 157 9.95 -0.99 3.08
CA LEU A 157 10.60 -1.88 4.03
C LEU A 157 12.12 -1.74 4.02
N THR A 158 12.72 -1.51 2.85
CA THR A 158 14.17 -1.26 2.74
C THR A 158 14.59 0.02 3.45
N GLN A 159 13.75 1.05 3.47
CA GLN A 159 14.05 2.34 4.11
C GLN A 159 13.62 2.42 5.58
N LEU A 160 12.79 1.48 6.06
CA LEU A 160 12.23 1.51 7.40
C LEU A 160 13.32 1.52 8.49
N ASN A 161 13.23 2.47 9.41
CA ASN A 161 14.15 2.62 10.52
C ASN A 161 13.72 1.76 11.71
N LEU A 162 14.30 0.55 11.79
CA LEU A 162 14.00 -0.43 12.83
C LEU A 162 14.24 0.09 14.26
N LYS A 163 15.23 0.97 14.48
CA LYS A 163 15.45 1.60 15.79
C LYS A 163 14.33 2.56 16.19
N GLN A 164 13.73 3.25 15.22
CA GLN A 164 12.56 4.10 15.50
C GLN A 164 11.31 3.26 15.76
N VAL A 165 11.16 2.11 15.08
CA VAL A 165 10.11 1.13 15.42
C VAL A 165 10.29 0.64 16.86
N GLN A 166 11.51 0.27 17.27
CA GLN A 166 11.82 -0.09 18.66
C GLN A 166 11.42 1.00 19.66
N LYS A 167 11.73 2.27 19.35
CA LYS A 167 11.40 3.41 20.20
C LYS A 167 9.89 3.63 20.32
N ARG A 168 9.15 3.45 19.22
CA ARG A 168 7.69 3.71 19.17
C ARG A 168 6.85 2.52 19.67
N GLY A 169 7.39 1.30 19.63
CA GLY A 169 6.70 0.09 20.05
C GLY A 169 5.76 -0.49 18.99
N TYR A 170 5.04 0.37 18.26
CA TYR A 170 4.15 0.05 17.14
C TYR A 170 4.19 1.18 16.11
N PHE A 171 4.14 0.85 14.83
CA PHE A 171 4.10 1.81 13.73
C PHE A 171 3.31 1.26 12.54
N ASN A 172 2.27 1.98 12.10
CA ASN A 172 1.63 1.69 10.82
C ASN A 172 2.56 2.09 9.65
N LEU A 173 2.73 1.22 8.66
CA LEU A 173 3.61 1.45 7.51
C LEU A 173 3.05 2.46 6.51
N ARG A 174 1.74 2.77 6.59
CA ARG A 174 1.10 3.88 5.89
C ARG A 174 1.22 5.13 6.76
N ILE A 175 1.57 6.27 6.16
CA ILE A 175 1.69 7.56 6.84
C ILE A 175 0.56 8.52 6.44
N SER A 176 0.04 8.42 5.22
CA SER A 176 -1.00 9.33 4.73
C SER A 176 -2.22 9.38 5.66
N TRP A 177 -2.66 10.60 5.97
CA TRP A 177 -3.88 10.88 6.72
C TRP A 177 -5.16 10.60 5.93
N GLU A 178 -5.06 10.45 4.61
CA GLU A 178 -6.22 10.17 3.76
C GLU A 178 -6.94 8.93 4.27
N LYS A 179 -8.24 9.05 4.59
CA LYS A 179 -9.09 7.97 5.12
C LYS A 179 -8.50 7.28 6.36
N GLY A 180 -7.99 8.06 7.30
CA GLY A 180 -7.47 7.53 8.58
C GLY A 180 -7.36 8.54 9.72
N CYS A 181 -7.07 9.81 9.42
CA CYS A 181 -6.87 10.86 10.41
C CYS A 181 -7.58 12.18 10.02
N PRO A 182 -8.00 13.02 11.00
CA PRO A 182 -7.89 12.82 12.45
C PRO A 182 -9.07 12.09 13.09
N ASN A 183 -10.18 11.92 12.38
CA ASN A 183 -11.46 11.41 12.90
C ASN A 183 -12.11 10.44 11.92
N TYR A 184 -11.50 9.26 11.74
CA TYR A 184 -11.93 8.29 10.73
C TYR A 184 -13.12 7.43 11.16
N ILE A 185 -13.04 6.81 12.33
CA ILE A 185 -14.16 6.06 12.91
C ILE A 185 -14.69 6.82 14.11
N ASN A 186 -15.98 7.19 14.05
CA ASN A 186 -16.73 7.56 15.24
C ASN A 186 -17.55 6.37 15.74
N THR A 187 -17.22 5.87 16.94
CA THR A 187 -17.84 4.68 17.54
C THR A 187 -19.24 4.94 18.11
N THR A 188 -19.66 6.21 18.20
CA THR A 188 -21.00 6.58 18.70
C THR A 188 -22.08 6.56 17.62
N LYS A 189 -21.70 6.49 16.34
CA LYS A 189 -22.66 6.50 15.24
C LYS A 189 -23.44 5.20 15.14
N THR A 190 -24.72 5.36 14.89
CA THR A 190 -25.66 4.27 14.66
C THR A 190 -25.74 3.87 13.18
N PHE A 191 -26.43 2.76 12.90
CA PHE A 191 -26.68 2.29 11.53
C PHE A 191 -27.41 3.31 10.65
N ASP A 192 -28.23 4.18 11.23
CA ASP A 192 -28.99 5.20 10.50
C ASP A 192 -28.14 6.45 10.18
N GLU A 193 -27.04 6.66 10.92
CA GLU A 193 -26.16 7.83 10.79
C GLU A 193 -24.92 7.55 9.96
N SER A 194 -24.54 6.26 9.83
CA SER A 194 -23.35 5.84 9.11
C SER A 194 -23.65 5.50 7.64
N PRO A 195 -22.74 5.84 6.71
CA PRO A 195 -22.84 5.37 5.34
C PRO A 195 -22.91 3.83 5.26
N PRO A 196 -23.55 3.24 4.24
CA PRO A 196 -23.54 1.80 4.06
C PRO A 196 -22.13 1.23 3.98
N ASN A 197 -21.90 0.06 4.59
CA ASN A 197 -20.63 -0.68 4.60
C ASN A 197 -19.45 -0.02 5.36
N THR A 198 -19.74 0.83 6.35
CA THR A 198 -18.74 1.29 7.33
C THR A 198 -18.71 0.43 8.58
N GLU A 199 -17.60 0.49 9.29
CA GLU A 199 -17.32 -0.22 10.52
C GLU A 199 -17.87 0.51 11.76
N GLU A 200 -18.07 1.83 11.66
CA GLU A 200 -18.52 2.72 12.74
C GLU A 200 -19.60 2.11 13.67
N PRO A 201 -20.77 1.67 13.16
CA PRO A 201 -21.83 1.15 14.03
C PRO A 201 -21.52 -0.22 14.65
N TYR A 202 -20.48 -0.89 14.18
CA TYR A 202 -20.03 -2.19 14.69
C TYR A 202 -18.90 -2.06 15.71
N MET A 203 -18.22 -0.92 15.77
CA MET A 203 -16.97 -0.80 16.53
C MET A 203 -17.16 -0.94 18.03
N VAL A 204 -18.25 -0.44 18.63
CA VAL A 204 -18.50 -0.62 20.07
C VAL A 204 -18.60 -2.11 20.43
N THR A 205 -19.38 -2.87 19.68
CA THR A 205 -19.55 -4.31 19.89
C THR A 205 -18.23 -5.06 19.65
N ALA A 206 -17.51 -4.74 18.56
CA ALA A 206 -16.22 -5.36 18.26
C ALA A 206 -15.19 -5.08 19.36
N PHE A 207 -15.14 -3.85 19.85
CA PHE A 207 -14.17 -3.41 20.84
C PHE A 207 -14.41 -4.08 22.19
N ARG A 208 -15.66 -4.10 22.69
CA ARG A 208 -16.03 -4.80 23.92
C ARG A 208 -15.80 -6.30 23.83
N ALA A 209 -16.18 -6.90 22.70
CA ALA A 209 -15.97 -8.33 22.49
C ALA A 209 -14.48 -8.72 22.54
N ASN A 210 -13.56 -7.81 22.18
CA ASN A 210 -12.13 -8.08 22.17
C ASN A 210 -11.38 -7.62 23.44
N PHE A 211 -11.82 -6.54 24.09
CA PHE A 211 -11.11 -5.94 25.21
C PHE A 211 -11.85 -5.98 26.55
N GLY A 212 -13.08 -6.51 26.58
CA GLY A 212 -13.93 -6.66 27.77
C GLY A 212 -15.16 -5.74 27.72
N GLU A 213 -16.27 -6.21 28.29
CA GLU A 213 -17.55 -5.47 28.28
C GLU A 213 -17.49 -4.15 29.06
N ASP A 214 -16.72 -4.12 30.15
CA ASP A 214 -16.60 -2.95 31.03
C ASP A 214 -15.65 -1.87 30.48
N ILE A 215 -15.05 -2.07 29.31
CA ILE A 215 -14.09 -1.10 28.76
C ILE A 215 -14.81 0.17 28.28
N GLU A 216 -14.25 1.33 28.63
CA GLU A 216 -14.65 2.60 28.04
C GLU A 216 -14.17 2.62 26.58
N VAL A 217 -15.11 2.55 25.64
CA VAL A 217 -14.82 2.57 24.21
C VAL A 217 -14.52 4.02 23.80
N PRO A 218 -13.35 4.31 23.21
CA PRO A 218 -13.04 5.65 22.71
C PRO A 218 -14.07 6.11 21.66
N GLU A 219 -14.53 7.36 21.76
CA GLU A 219 -15.45 7.95 20.78
C GLU A 219 -14.86 7.92 19.37
N ILE A 220 -13.56 8.25 19.25
CA ILE A 220 -12.84 8.30 17.98
C ILE A 220 -11.73 7.27 17.96
N LEU A 221 -11.72 6.45 16.91
CA LEU A 221 -10.56 5.64 16.52
C LEU A 221 -9.98 6.23 15.23
N ALA A 222 -8.69 6.58 15.27
CA ALA A 222 -8.02 7.22 14.14
C ALA A 222 -6.56 6.77 14.01
N GLY A 223 -6.17 6.59 12.77
CA GLY A 223 -4.87 6.10 12.39
C GLY A 223 -4.89 5.68 10.92
N PRO A 224 -3.73 5.53 10.27
CA PRO A 224 -3.67 5.02 8.92
C PRO A 224 -4.32 3.62 8.82
N CYS A 225 -5.01 3.33 7.70
CA CYS A 225 -5.77 2.09 7.52
C CYS A 225 -4.89 0.83 7.29
N CYS A 226 -5.58 -0.29 7.01
CA CYS A 226 -5.14 -1.35 6.11
C CYS A 226 -4.14 -2.36 6.70
N SER A 227 -4.06 -2.50 8.03
CA SER A 227 -3.37 -3.60 8.73
C SER A 227 -1.92 -3.90 8.25
N GLN A 228 -1.15 -2.89 7.83
CA GLN A 228 0.27 -3.05 7.55
C GLN A 228 1.08 -2.28 8.58
N PHE A 229 1.80 -2.98 9.45
CA PHE A 229 2.48 -2.36 10.59
C PHE A 229 3.73 -3.12 11.01
N ALA A 230 4.63 -2.41 11.69
CA ALA A 230 5.76 -2.99 12.40
C ALA A 230 5.53 -2.82 13.91
N VAL A 231 5.79 -3.88 14.68
CA VAL A 231 5.55 -3.90 16.12
C VAL A 231 6.68 -4.63 16.83
N THR A 232 7.03 -4.16 18.01
CA THR A 232 8.10 -4.73 18.83
C THR A 232 7.64 -5.96 19.59
N ARG A 233 8.58 -6.87 19.90
CA ARG A 233 8.35 -7.96 20.87
C ARG A 233 7.69 -7.46 22.15
N LYS A 234 8.23 -6.36 22.70
CA LYS A 234 7.77 -5.79 23.97
C LYS A 234 6.32 -5.31 23.88
N ALA A 235 5.93 -4.68 22.78
CA ALA A 235 4.56 -4.23 22.58
C ALA A 235 3.59 -5.41 22.45
N ILE A 236 3.96 -6.47 21.73
CA ILE A 236 3.18 -7.71 21.67
C ILE A 236 3.08 -8.34 23.07
N GLN A 237 4.20 -8.56 23.75
CA GLN A 237 4.23 -9.22 25.06
C GLN A 237 3.67 -8.36 26.21
N SER A 238 3.27 -7.11 25.94
CA SER A 238 2.52 -6.29 26.90
C SER A 238 1.12 -6.86 27.17
N ARG A 239 0.63 -7.73 26.27
CA ARG A 239 -0.63 -8.46 26.39
C ARG A 239 -0.35 -9.94 26.60
N PRO A 240 -1.03 -10.61 27.54
CA PRO A 240 -0.82 -12.04 27.74
C PRO A 240 -1.20 -12.85 26.51
N ARG A 241 -0.54 -13.99 26.28
CA ARG A 241 -0.83 -14.90 25.17
C ARG A 241 -2.33 -15.23 25.03
N GLU A 242 -3.03 -15.43 26.14
CA GLU A 242 -4.47 -15.75 26.14
C GLU A 242 -5.34 -14.63 25.55
N GLN A 243 -4.90 -13.36 25.60
CA GLN A 243 -5.64 -12.28 24.95
C GLN A 243 -5.61 -12.42 23.43
N TYR A 244 -4.50 -12.86 22.85
CA TYR A 244 -4.42 -13.15 21.41
C TYR A 244 -5.31 -14.33 21.01
N LYS A 245 -5.34 -15.37 21.84
CA LYS A 245 -6.26 -16.50 21.67
C LYS A 245 -7.73 -16.07 21.71
N HIS A 246 -8.07 -15.14 22.60
CA HIS A 246 -9.40 -14.56 22.69
C HIS A 246 -9.78 -13.80 21.41
N HIS A 247 -8.88 -12.96 20.89
CA HIS A 247 -9.07 -12.27 19.61
C HIS A 247 -9.27 -13.23 18.43
N MET A 248 -8.48 -14.31 18.38
CA MET A 248 -8.64 -15.37 17.38
C MET A 248 -10.02 -16.03 17.49
N LYS A 249 -10.44 -16.38 18.72
CA LYS A 249 -11.75 -16.99 18.96
C LYS A 249 -12.88 -16.08 18.47
N TRP A 250 -12.84 -14.80 18.78
CA TRP A 250 -13.84 -13.83 18.30
C TRP A 250 -13.88 -13.76 16.76
N LEU A 251 -12.72 -13.70 16.10
CA LEU A 251 -12.63 -13.71 14.63
C LEU A 251 -13.23 -14.97 14.02
N MET A 252 -12.99 -16.14 14.64
CA MET A 252 -13.49 -17.43 14.16
C MET A 252 -14.99 -17.61 14.40
N ASP A 253 -15.50 -17.15 15.55
CA ASP A 253 -16.86 -17.42 16.00
C ASP A 253 -17.86 -16.33 15.59
N SER A 254 -17.42 -15.13 15.21
CA SER A 254 -18.31 -14.01 14.86
C SER A 254 -19.19 -14.31 13.64
N ASP A 255 -20.51 -14.15 13.76
CA ASP A 255 -21.45 -14.36 12.64
C ASP A 255 -21.46 -13.20 11.62
N TRP A 256 -20.62 -12.19 11.81
CA TRP A 256 -20.51 -11.08 10.88
C TRP A 256 -19.85 -11.47 9.56
N PRO A 257 -20.15 -10.75 8.46
CA PRO A 257 -19.43 -10.94 7.20
C PRO A 257 -17.92 -10.87 7.39
N ASP A 258 -17.19 -11.81 6.79
CA ASP A 258 -15.73 -11.95 6.94
C ASP A 258 -14.97 -10.61 6.75
N GLN A 259 -15.38 -9.87 5.71
CA GLN A 259 -14.79 -8.56 5.40
C GLN A 259 -14.98 -7.55 6.54
N LEU A 260 -16.15 -7.54 7.18
CA LEU A 260 -16.46 -6.62 8.26
C LEU A 260 -15.67 -6.98 9.52
N THR A 261 -15.68 -8.27 9.90
CA THR A 261 -14.95 -8.78 11.07
C THR A 261 -13.46 -8.46 10.96
N GLY A 262 -12.85 -8.70 9.79
CA GLY A 262 -11.45 -8.34 9.53
C GLY A 262 -11.20 -6.84 9.61
N ARG A 263 -12.04 -6.03 8.94
CA ARG A 263 -11.86 -4.56 8.87
C ARG A 263 -11.95 -3.86 10.22
N THR A 264 -12.74 -4.35 11.18
CA THR A 264 -12.72 -3.77 12.54
C THR A 264 -11.34 -3.79 13.18
N TRP A 265 -10.51 -4.80 12.88
CA TRP A 265 -9.15 -4.88 13.42
C TRP A 265 -8.21 -3.81 12.87
N GLU A 266 -8.45 -3.32 11.64
CA GLU A 266 -7.69 -2.19 11.07
C GLU A 266 -7.70 -0.96 11.99
N HIS A 267 -8.72 -0.83 12.85
CA HIS A 267 -8.88 0.29 13.80
C HIS A 267 -8.47 -0.04 15.24
N MET A 268 -8.24 -1.31 15.57
CA MET A 268 -7.94 -1.74 16.94
C MET A 268 -6.45 -2.03 17.16
N TRP A 269 -5.63 -2.11 16.11
CA TRP A 269 -4.18 -2.36 16.26
C TRP A 269 -3.45 -1.32 17.13
N PRO A 270 -3.65 0.00 16.95
CA PRO A 270 -2.98 0.98 17.80
C PRO A 270 -3.40 0.84 19.27
N TRP A 271 -4.69 0.56 19.53
CA TRP A 271 -5.19 0.32 20.88
C TRP A 271 -4.54 -0.92 21.52
N LEU A 272 -4.47 -2.02 20.78
CA LEU A 272 -3.91 -3.27 21.25
C LEU A 272 -2.46 -3.11 21.72
N PHE A 273 -1.63 -2.43 20.91
CA PHE A 273 -0.18 -2.36 21.11
C PHE A 273 0.31 -1.09 21.82
N LYS A 274 -0.45 0.02 21.78
CA LYS A 274 -0.08 1.30 22.40
C LYS A 274 -1.05 1.79 23.48
N GLN A 275 -2.26 1.24 23.57
CA GLN A 275 -3.36 1.83 24.36
C GLN A 275 -3.73 3.24 23.91
N GLU A 276 -3.59 3.51 22.62
CA GLU A 276 -3.93 4.80 22.02
C GLU A 276 -5.03 4.61 20.98
N ALA A 277 -6.09 5.42 21.09
CA ALA A 277 -7.20 5.42 20.16
C ALA A 277 -6.91 6.23 18.88
N ILE A 278 -5.99 7.19 18.97
CA ILE A 278 -5.64 8.14 17.90
C ILE A 278 -4.12 8.11 17.70
N ASP A 279 -3.64 7.49 16.61
CA ASP A 279 -2.22 7.42 16.23
C ASP A 279 -1.94 8.26 14.97
N CYS A 280 -2.23 9.56 15.05
CA CYS A 280 -2.18 10.51 13.93
C CYS A 280 -0.97 11.45 14.00
N GLU A 281 0.22 10.94 13.72
CA GLU A 281 1.43 11.77 13.64
C GLU A 281 1.46 12.66 12.40
N VAL A 282 2.23 13.76 12.47
CA VAL A 282 2.42 14.69 11.36
C VAL A 282 3.18 14.02 10.19
N PRO A 283 2.58 13.88 8.98
CA PRO A 283 3.10 12.99 7.94
C PRO A 283 4.54 13.23 7.51
N TRP A 284 4.92 14.49 7.24
CA TRP A 284 6.28 14.82 6.79
C TRP A 284 7.35 14.50 7.86
N ARG A 285 6.99 14.59 9.15
CA ARG A 285 7.88 14.20 10.25
C ARG A 285 8.01 12.69 10.34
N SER A 286 6.91 11.96 10.21
CA SER A 286 6.90 10.49 10.22
C SER A 286 7.71 9.93 9.06
N TYR A 287 7.60 10.48 7.84
CA TYR A 287 8.47 10.08 6.72
C TYR A 287 9.95 10.27 7.04
N CYS A 288 10.31 11.42 7.62
CA CYS A 288 11.69 11.73 7.95
C CYS A 288 12.25 10.81 9.04
N GLN A 289 11.47 10.60 10.11
CA GLN A 289 11.87 9.79 11.25
C GLN A 289 11.93 8.30 10.90
N MET A 290 10.88 7.79 10.27
CA MET A 290 10.67 6.36 10.06
C MET A 290 11.33 5.85 8.78
N TYR A 291 11.48 6.67 7.76
CA TYR A 291 12.00 6.25 6.45
C TYR A 291 13.19 7.07 5.96
N GLY A 292 13.61 8.12 6.69
CA GLY A 292 14.68 9.01 6.23
C GLY A 292 14.28 9.87 5.02
N VAL A 293 12.99 9.99 4.72
CA VAL A 293 12.46 10.80 3.62
C VAL A 293 12.02 12.16 4.19
N CYS A 294 12.89 13.16 4.16
CA CYS A 294 12.70 14.39 4.92
C CYS A 294 12.27 15.59 4.06
N PHE A 295 10.96 15.76 3.89
CA PHE A 295 10.38 16.93 3.20
C PHE A 295 10.58 18.23 4.00
N PRO A 296 10.65 19.40 3.33
CA PRO A 296 10.74 20.71 3.98
C PRO A 296 9.37 21.14 4.52
N GLY A 297 8.87 20.42 5.53
CA GLY A 297 7.56 20.66 6.12
C GLY A 297 6.39 20.18 5.27
N THR A 298 5.18 20.50 5.74
CA THR A 298 3.91 20.15 5.08
C THR A 298 3.83 20.66 3.64
N PRO A 299 4.20 21.91 3.30
CA PRO A 299 4.10 22.40 1.92
C PRO A 299 4.93 21.57 0.93
N GLY A 300 6.13 21.13 1.33
CA GLY A 300 6.99 20.31 0.48
C GLY A 300 6.42 18.91 0.21
N LEU A 301 5.77 18.30 1.21
CA LEU A 301 5.10 17.01 1.04
C LEU A 301 3.83 17.14 0.18
N VAL A 302 3.00 18.16 0.44
CA VAL A 302 1.77 18.40 -0.33
C VAL A 302 2.09 18.62 -1.81
N GLY A 303 3.05 19.48 -2.13
CA GLY A 303 3.44 19.71 -3.53
C GLY A 303 3.98 18.46 -4.22
N TYR A 304 4.69 17.57 -3.49
CA TYR A 304 5.10 16.28 -4.04
C TYR A 304 3.90 15.36 -4.34
N ASN A 305 2.96 15.27 -3.41
CA ASN A 305 1.76 14.44 -3.58
C ASN A 305 0.87 14.94 -4.72
N GLU A 306 0.72 16.24 -4.90
CA GLU A 306 -0.02 16.83 -6.02
C GLU A 306 0.60 16.45 -7.38
N MET A 307 1.93 16.53 -7.50
CA MET A 307 2.63 16.08 -8.71
C MET A 307 2.50 14.57 -8.94
N TRP A 308 2.48 13.77 -7.88
CA TRP A 308 2.24 12.33 -8.00
C TRP A 308 0.81 12.06 -8.49
N GLU A 309 -0.20 12.72 -7.94
CA GLU A 309 -1.58 12.56 -8.38
C GLU A 309 -1.82 13.03 -9.81
N GLU A 310 -1.14 14.09 -10.23
CA GLU A 310 -1.13 14.48 -11.64
C GLU A 310 -0.56 13.37 -12.52
N ARG A 311 0.55 12.76 -12.11
CA ARG A 311 1.15 11.60 -12.82
C ARG A 311 0.18 10.43 -12.91
N GLU A 312 -0.48 10.09 -11.82
CA GLU A 312 -1.46 9.00 -11.80
C GLU A 312 -2.70 9.33 -12.64
N SER A 313 -3.15 10.59 -12.64
CA SER A 313 -4.23 11.07 -13.50
C SER A 313 -3.89 10.95 -14.98
N ILE A 314 -2.63 11.23 -15.35
CA ILE A 314 -2.12 10.98 -16.69
C ILE A 314 -2.15 9.49 -16.98
N HIS A 315 -1.65 8.64 -16.07
CA HIS A 315 -1.63 7.19 -16.27
C HIS A 315 -3.03 6.63 -16.51
N ARG A 316 -4.01 7.02 -15.67
CA ARG A 316 -5.44 6.67 -15.84
C ARG A 316 -6.03 7.15 -17.17
N SER A 317 -5.45 8.21 -17.73
CA SER A 317 -5.85 8.80 -19.01
C SER A 317 -5.30 8.05 -20.23
N LEU A 318 -4.25 7.24 -20.10
CA LEU A 318 -3.60 6.50 -21.19
C LEU A 318 -4.36 5.22 -21.54
N THR A 319 -5.58 5.35 -22.07
CA THR A 319 -6.45 4.22 -22.46
C THR A 319 -6.37 3.88 -23.94
N PHE A 320 -6.66 2.63 -24.30
CA PHE A 320 -6.76 2.17 -25.69
C PHE A 320 -7.67 3.08 -26.53
N TRP A 321 -8.88 3.37 -26.04
CA TRP A 321 -9.85 4.18 -26.76
C TRP A 321 -9.38 5.61 -26.96
N ARG A 322 -8.73 6.21 -25.96
CA ARG A 322 -8.19 7.57 -26.11
C ARG A 322 -7.05 7.61 -27.12
N GLU A 323 -6.17 6.60 -27.15
CA GLU A 323 -5.12 6.50 -28.16
C GLU A 323 -5.70 6.27 -29.56
N LEU A 324 -6.75 5.45 -29.68
CA LEU A 324 -7.43 5.20 -30.94
C LEU A 324 -8.06 6.47 -31.51
N TRP A 325 -8.65 7.33 -30.68
CA TRP A 325 -9.35 8.53 -31.14
C TRP A 325 -8.47 9.79 -31.20
N ASP A 326 -7.48 9.93 -30.31
CA ASP A 326 -6.61 11.10 -30.21
C ASP A 326 -5.15 10.72 -29.86
N PRO A 327 -4.41 10.12 -30.82
CA PRO A 327 -3.04 9.65 -30.60
C PRO A 327 -2.06 10.80 -30.32
N LYS A 328 -2.29 12.00 -30.89
CA LYS A 328 -1.43 13.18 -30.64
C LYS A 328 -1.53 13.65 -29.20
N ARG A 329 -2.74 13.73 -28.65
CA ARG A 329 -2.92 14.07 -27.23
C ARG A 329 -2.30 13.01 -26.34
N VAL A 330 -2.46 11.73 -26.66
CA VAL A 330 -1.84 10.67 -25.86
C VAL A 330 -0.31 10.74 -25.90
N GLN A 331 0.31 11.04 -27.05
CA GLN A 331 1.74 11.29 -27.11
C GLN A 331 2.17 12.45 -26.21
N SER A 332 1.44 13.57 -26.23
CA SER A 332 1.73 14.72 -25.35
C SER A 332 1.64 14.37 -23.86
N LEU A 333 0.66 13.53 -23.48
CA LEU A 333 0.49 13.03 -22.13
C LEU A 333 1.65 12.12 -21.71
N ARG A 334 2.15 11.27 -22.62
CA ARG A 334 3.33 10.42 -22.35
C ARG A 334 4.58 11.27 -22.15
N ASP A 335 4.81 12.27 -23.00
CA ASP A 335 5.96 13.17 -22.88
C ASP A 335 5.89 13.97 -21.58
N TRP A 336 4.69 14.40 -21.18
CA TRP A 336 4.46 15.06 -19.89
C TRP A 336 4.73 14.12 -18.72
N ASN A 337 4.23 12.88 -18.78
CA ASN A 337 4.48 11.85 -17.76
C ASN A 337 5.97 11.59 -17.56
N VAL A 338 6.76 11.53 -18.63
CA VAL A 338 8.23 11.36 -18.55
C VAL A 338 8.88 12.55 -17.81
N ARG A 339 8.50 13.79 -18.14
CA ARG A 339 9.02 14.99 -17.46
C ARG A 339 8.66 14.99 -15.98
N LEU A 340 7.40 14.75 -15.66
CA LEU A 340 6.87 14.73 -14.31
C LEU A 340 7.53 13.65 -13.46
N THR A 341 7.72 12.45 -14.03
CA THR A 341 8.47 11.35 -13.38
C THR A 341 9.89 11.78 -13.05
N GLY A 342 10.59 12.45 -13.98
CA GLY A 342 11.94 12.95 -13.73
C GLY A 342 12.01 14.03 -12.63
N VAL A 343 10.98 14.88 -12.49
CA VAL A 343 10.89 15.86 -11.40
C VAL A 343 10.66 15.17 -10.06
N LEU A 344 9.68 14.26 -9.99
CA LEU A 344 9.38 13.47 -8.80
C LEU A 344 10.60 12.69 -8.31
N ASP A 345 11.34 12.05 -9.21
CA ASP A 345 12.53 11.29 -8.86
C ASP A 345 13.63 12.19 -8.29
N ARG A 346 13.89 13.36 -8.89
CA ARG A 346 14.88 14.32 -8.38
C ARG A 346 14.49 14.87 -7.00
N GLN A 347 13.21 15.18 -6.80
CA GLN A 347 12.73 15.68 -5.51
C GLN A 347 12.82 14.60 -4.43
N LEU A 348 12.43 13.36 -4.75
CA LEU A 348 12.52 12.23 -3.83
C LEU A 348 13.98 11.97 -3.44
N GLN A 349 14.89 11.98 -4.42
CA GLN A 349 16.33 11.85 -4.16
C GLN A 349 16.83 12.97 -3.24
N TRP A 350 16.42 14.20 -3.49
CA TRP A 350 16.81 15.35 -2.67
C TRP A 350 16.34 15.22 -1.21
N VAL A 351 15.08 14.86 -0.96
CA VAL A 351 14.57 14.72 0.42
C VAL A 351 15.22 13.55 1.18
N ILE A 352 15.62 12.49 0.48
CA ILE A 352 16.36 11.37 1.08
C ILE A 352 17.80 11.79 1.44
N LEU A 353 18.46 12.55 0.56
CA LEU A 353 19.78 13.11 0.86
C LEU A 353 19.73 14.06 2.06
N LYS A 354 18.69 14.91 2.15
CA LYS A 354 18.42 15.72 3.33
C LYS A 354 18.20 14.89 4.58
N GLY A 355 17.53 13.75 4.46
CA GLY A 355 17.45 12.74 5.51
C GLY A 355 18.75 12.01 5.83
N ARG A 356 19.92 12.46 5.35
CA ARG A 356 21.23 12.04 5.88
C ARG A 356 21.92 13.14 6.67
N GLU A 357 21.47 14.39 6.54
CA GLU A 357 22.01 15.55 7.23
C GLU A 357 21.48 15.61 8.68
N PRO A 358 22.34 15.55 9.72
CA PRO A 358 21.89 15.54 11.12
C PRO A 358 21.11 16.79 11.52
N GLU A 359 21.43 17.94 10.93
CA GLU A 359 20.75 19.22 11.19
C GLU A 359 19.31 19.20 10.68
N TRP A 360 19.12 18.72 9.45
CA TRP A 360 17.81 18.59 8.83
C TRP A 360 16.91 17.60 9.57
N LYS A 361 17.49 16.48 10.02
CA LYS A 361 16.78 15.52 10.89
C LYS A 361 16.34 16.16 12.19
N ARG A 362 17.22 16.90 12.87
CA ARG A 362 16.90 17.55 14.14
C ARG A 362 15.78 18.57 13.99
N ALA A 363 15.80 19.38 12.92
CA ALA A 363 14.71 20.32 12.62
C ALA A 363 13.36 19.63 12.32
N SER A 364 13.41 18.36 11.91
CA SER A 364 12.23 17.55 11.59
C SER A 364 11.68 16.76 12.78
N MET A 365 12.44 16.65 13.87
CA MET A 365 12.00 15.96 15.09
C MET A 365 11.10 16.86 15.94
N PRO A 366 10.15 16.30 16.70
CA PRO A 366 9.41 17.08 17.69
C PRO A 366 10.39 17.73 18.68
N HIS A 367 10.20 19.00 19.00
CA HIS A 367 10.87 19.59 20.16
C HIS A 367 10.39 18.81 21.39
N VAL A 368 11.32 18.15 22.08
CA VAL A 368 11.06 17.60 23.40
C VAL A 368 10.99 18.81 24.32
N GLY A 369 9.76 19.27 24.56
CA GLY A 369 9.44 20.30 25.56
C GLY A 369 9.21 19.66 26.92
#